data_AF-A0AAX3HQ02-F1
#
_entry.id   AF-A0AAX3HQ02-F1
#
_cell.length_a   1.000
_cell.length_b   1.000
_cell.length_c   1.000
_cell.angle_alpha   90.00
_cell.angle_beta   90.00
_cell.angle_gamma   90.00
#
_symmetry.space_group_name_H-M   'P 1'
#
loop_
_entity.id
_entity.type
_entity.pdbx_description
1 polymer ?
#
loop_
_entity_poly.entity_id
_entity_poly.type
_entity_poly.pdbx_seq_one_letter_code
_entity_poly.pdbx_strand_id
1 'polypeptide(L)'
;MAQSILSEPSVKDMLHVASLAHTAVVGIGGLSQDATIVKEEKLTLREMTYIRSQNGAGDILGQFYNTNGDLLELSHHNRLIGTPLTILRSMKHVIGVAGGTQKIDAIYGALKGKFIHTLITDEETALSLLRKEGDS
;
A
#
# COMPACT_ATOMS: atom_id res chain seq x y z
N MET A 1 11.99 -15.86 -11.79
CA MET A 1 11.59 -16.51 -10.53
C MET A 1 10.18 -16.11 -10.10
N ALA A 2 9.88 -14.83 -9.83
CA ALA A 2 8.52 -14.41 -9.41
C ALA A 2 7.42 -14.80 -10.42
N GLN A 3 7.63 -14.55 -11.73
CA GLN A 3 6.69 -14.99 -12.77
C GLN A 3 6.47 -16.52 -12.79
N SER A 4 7.52 -17.30 -12.55
CA SER A 4 7.41 -18.76 -12.48
C SER A 4 6.54 -19.18 -11.29
N ILE A 5 6.75 -18.57 -10.11
CA ILE A 5 5.93 -18.84 -8.92
C ILE A 5 4.47 -18.40 -9.14
N LEU A 6 4.25 -17.24 -9.75
CA LEU A 6 2.90 -16.77 -10.11
C LEU A 6 2.23 -17.66 -11.17
N SER A 7 2.99 -18.46 -11.92
CA SER A 7 2.46 -19.37 -12.93
C SER A 7 2.00 -20.70 -12.35
N GLU A 8 2.48 -21.06 -11.16
CA GLU A 8 2.13 -22.30 -10.44
C GLU A 8 0.63 -22.35 -10.13
N PRO A 9 -0.06 -23.48 -10.41
CA PRO A 9 -1.50 -23.60 -10.21
C PRO A 9 -1.93 -23.27 -8.77
N SER A 10 -1.23 -23.78 -7.77
CA SER A 10 -1.56 -23.57 -6.35
C SER A 10 -1.48 -22.10 -5.94
N VAL A 11 -0.53 -21.34 -6.51
CA VAL A 11 -0.38 -19.90 -6.24
C VAL A 11 -1.50 -19.12 -6.94
N LYS A 12 -1.82 -19.46 -8.19
CA LYS A 12 -2.94 -18.86 -8.92
C LYS A 12 -4.26 -19.07 -8.19
N ASP A 13 -4.52 -20.29 -7.74
CA ASP A 13 -5.74 -20.63 -7.01
C ASP A 13 -5.84 -19.84 -5.70
N MET A 14 -4.74 -19.72 -4.95
CA MET A 14 -4.72 -18.90 -3.73
C MET A 14 -5.01 -17.43 -4.01
N LEU A 15 -4.38 -16.84 -5.04
CA LEU A 15 -4.61 -15.44 -5.41
C LEU A 15 -6.04 -15.22 -5.93
N HIS A 16 -6.61 -16.21 -6.63
CA HIS A 16 -8.00 -16.18 -7.05
C HIS A 16 -8.94 -16.22 -5.85
N VAL A 17 -8.73 -17.12 -4.89
CA VAL A 17 -9.52 -17.16 -3.66
C VAL A 17 -9.42 -15.84 -2.89
N ALA A 18 -8.23 -15.24 -2.81
CA ALA A 18 -8.05 -13.93 -2.19
C ALA A 18 -8.83 -12.82 -2.91
N SER A 19 -8.95 -12.88 -4.25
CA SER A 19 -9.73 -11.89 -5.02
C SER A 19 -11.24 -12.04 -4.86
N LEU A 20 -11.72 -13.20 -4.42
CA LEU A 20 -13.13 -13.46 -4.12
C LEU A 20 -13.54 -13.03 -2.70
N ALA A 21 -12.60 -12.53 -1.89
CA ALA A 21 -12.89 -12.09 -0.53
C ALA A 21 -13.96 -11.01 -0.51
N HIS A 22 -14.98 -11.18 0.36
CA HIS A 22 -16.01 -10.16 0.56
C HIS A 22 -15.43 -8.88 1.18
N THR A 23 -14.47 -9.05 2.08
CA THR A 23 -13.79 -7.98 2.81
C THR A 23 -12.30 -8.26 2.87
N ALA A 24 -11.48 -7.26 2.56
CA ALA A 24 -10.04 -7.28 2.82
C ALA A 24 -9.69 -6.33 3.98
N VAL A 25 -8.75 -6.74 4.82
CA VAL A 25 -8.17 -5.89 5.88
C VAL A 25 -6.68 -5.75 5.60
N VAL A 26 -6.20 -4.51 5.49
CA VAL A 26 -4.82 -4.20 5.10
C VAL A 26 -4.21 -3.16 6.03
N GLY A 27 -2.90 -3.28 6.25
CA GLY A 27 -2.10 -2.22 6.83
C GLY A 27 -1.66 -1.20 5.77
N ILE A 28 -1.30 0.00 6.22
CA ILE A 28 -0.73 1.05 5.37
C ILE A 28 0.68 1.37 5.88
N GLY A 29 1.66 1.19 4.99
CA GLY A 29 3.07 1.48 5.24
C GLY A 29 3.41 2.91 4.85
N GLY A 30 4.18 3.59 5.70
CA GLY A 30 4.81 4.87 5.38
C GLY A 30 6.28 4.67 5.02
N LEU A 31 6.89 5.66 4.38
CA LEU A 31 8.27 5.55 3.90
C LEU A 31 9.33 5.89 4.96
N SER A 32 9.11 5.63 6.26
CA SER A 32 10.10 5.94 7.29
C SER A 32 11.28 4.94 7.30
N GLN A 33 12.42 5.33 7.87
CA GLN A 33 13.53 4.38 8.10
C GLN A 33 13.11 3.27 9.08
N ASP A 34 12.12 3.56 9.93
CA ASP A 34 11.51 2.65 10.88
C ASP A 34 10.41 1.75 10.28
N ALA A 35 10.14 1.87 8.97
CA ALA A 35 9.09 1.12 8.31
C ALA A 35 9.32 -0.39 8.42
N THR A 36 8.24 -1.14 8.64
CA THR A 36 8.29 -2.60 8.78
C THR A 36 8.97 -3.27 7.59
N ILE A 37 8.72 -2.78 6.37
CA ILE A 37 9.33 -3.35 5.15
C ILE A 37 10.86 -3.20 5.10
N VAL A 38 11.41 -2.20 5.80
CA VAL A 38 12.87 -2.02 5.96
C VAL A 38 13.39 -2.90 7.09
N LYS A 39 12.68 -2.93 8.23
CA LYS A 39 13.05 -3.74 9.41
C LYS A 39 13.05 -5.24 9.13
N GLU A 40 12.17 -5.70 8.25
CA GLU A 40 12.09 -7.09 7.81
C GLU A 40 13.02 -7.40 6.62
N GLU A 41 13.91 -6.47 6.25
CA GLU A 41 14.91 -6.61 5.16
C GLU A 41 14.29 -6.92 3.79
N LYS A 42 12.99 -6.68 3.62
CA LYS A 42 12.28 -6.83 2.33
C LYS A 42 12.63 -5.72 1.35
N LEU A 43 13.08 -4.58 1.87
CA LEU A 43 13.48 -3.40 1.12
C LEU A 43 14.69 -2.73 1.78
N THR A 44 15.71 -2.43 0.99
CA THR A 44 16.93 -1.76 1.46
C THR A 44 16.69 -0.25 1.67
N LEU A 45 17.48 0.40 2.52
CA LEU A 45 17.43 1.86 2.67
C LEU A 45 17.72 2.61 1.35
N ARG A 46 18.52 2.03 0.46
CA ARG A 46 18.78 2.59 -0.88
C ARG A 46 17.52 2.55 -1.74
N GLU A 47 16.83 1.41 -1.78
CA GLU A 47 15.54 1.30 -2.47
C GLU A 47 14.51 2.26 -1.88
N MET A 48 14.45 2.40 -0.54
CA MET A 48 13.53 3.35 0.12
C MET A 48 13.82 4.80 -0.29
N THR A 49 15.11 5.16 -0.33
CA THR A 49 15.55 6.49 -0.76
C THR A 49 15.19 6.74 -2.22
N TYR A 50 15.33 5.73 -3.08
CA TYR A 50 14.91 5.81 -4.48
C TYR A 50 13.38 5.98 -4.60
N ILE A 51 12.59 5.22 -3.85
CA ILE A 51 11.11 5.35 -3.87
C ILE A 51 10.69 6.77 -3.46
N ARG A 52 11.31 7.32 -2.41
CA ARG A 52 11.09 8.71 -2.01
C ARG A 52 11.45 9.71 -3.12
N SER A 53 12.55 9.48 -3.86
CA SER A 53 12.93 10.36 -4.98
C SER A 53 11.98 10.26 -6.18
N GLN A 54 11.18 9.18 -6.27
CA GLN A 54 10.09 9.02 -7.23
C GLN A 54 8.74 9.54 -6.71
N ASN A 55 8.73 10.41 -5.69
CA ASN A 55 7.53 10.95 -5.04
C ASN A 55 6.64 9.90 -4.36
N GLY A 56 7.22 8.79 -3.90
CA GLY A 56 6.49 7.81 -3.11
C GLY A 56 5.98 8.40 -1.80
N ALA A 57 4.77 8.01 -1.42
CA ALA A 57 4.12 8.42 -0.18
C ALA A 57 3.95 7.26 0.80
N GLY A 58 3.62 6.06 0.29
CA GLY A 58 3.40 4.88 1.11
C GLY A 58 3.25 3.60 0.30
N ASP A 59 2.96 2.50 0.99
CA ASP A 59 2.71 1.20 0.40
C ASP A 59 1.50 0.48 1.03
N ILE A 60 0.90 -0.40 0.23
CA ILE A 60 -0.02 -1.44 0.68
C ILE A 60 0.43 -2.74 -0.01
N LEU A 61 0.64 -3.80 0.78
CA LEU A 61 1.15 -5.09 0.29
C LEU A 61 2.49 -4.95 -0.48
N GLY A 62 3.34 -3.99 -0.11
CA GLY A 62 4.62 -3.72 -0.79
C GLY A 62 4.49 -3.04 -2.15
N GLN A 63 3.28 -2.68 -2.59
CA GLN A 63 3.05 -1.88 -3.78
C GLN A 63 2.96 -0.41 -3.38
N PHE A 64 3.82 0.39 -4.00
CA PHE A 64 4.08 1.78 -3.62
C PHE A 64 3.30 2.75 -4.52
N TYR A 65 2.82 3.83 -3.93
CA TYR A 65 2.07 4.89 -4.61
C TYR A 65 2.45 6.27 -4.08
N ASN A 66 2.12 7.30 -4.85
CA ASN A 66 2.33 8.71 -4.48
C ASN A 66 1.12 9.29 -3.71
N THR A 67 1.21 10.55 -3.30
CA THR A 67 0.12 11.25 -2.56
C THR A 67 -1.14 11.47 -3.37
N ASN A 68 -1.07 11.42 -4.70
CA ASN A 68 -2.23 11.51 -5.59
C ASN A 68 -2.95 10.17 -5.73
N GLY A 69 -2.36 9.09 -5.20
CA GLY A 69 -2.88 7.74 -5.32
C GLY A 69 -2.49 7.03 -6.61
N ASP A 70 -1.49 7.54 -7.35
CA ASP A 70 -0.94 6.86 -8.52
C ASP A 70 0.10 5.84 -8.10
N LEU A 71 0.03 4.64 -8.68
CA LEU A 71 1.04 3.60 -8.50
C LEU A 71 2.36 4.06 -9.13
N LEU A 72 3.46 3.85 -8.42
CA LEU A 72 4.79 4.11 -8.95
C LEU A 72 5.24 2.98 -9.86
N GLU A 73 5.88 3.29 -10.98
CA GLU A 73 6.52 2.29 -11.84
C GLU A 73 7.88 1.89 -11.27
N LEU A 74 7.92 0.84 -10.45
CA LEU A 74 9.13 0.40 -9.76
C LEU A 74 9.51 -1.03 -10.14
N SER A 75 10.79 -1.26 -10.39
CA SER A 75 11.33 -2.61 -10.64
C SER A 75 11.07 -3.59 -9.49
N HIS A 76 10.93 -3.07 -8.26
CA HIS A 76 10.55 -3.84 -7.07
C HIS A 76 9.21 -4.58 -7.26
N HIS A 77 8.22 -3.98 -7.93
CA HIS A 77 6.89 -4.59 -8.10
C HIS A 77 6.92 -5.87 -8.92
N ASN A 78 7.88 -6.03 -9.82
CA ASN A 78 8.06 -7.24 -10.63
C ASN A 78 8.44 -8.48 -9.80
N ARG A 79 8.81 -8.28 -8.54
CA ARG A 79 9.24 -9.34 -7.60
C ARG A 79 8.14 -9.73 -6.62
N LEU A 80 7.02 -9.01 -6.59
CA LEU A 80 5.94 -9.24 -5.63
C LEU A 80 5.07 -10.43 -6.05
N ILE A 81 4.71 -11.24 -5.06
CA ILE A 81 3.73 -12.31 -5.18
C ILE A 81 2.60 -11.95 -4.22
N GLY A 82 1.47 -11.52 -4.76
CA GLY A 82 0.36 -11.04 -3.94
C GLY A 82 -0.73 -10.39 -4.77
N THR A 83 -1.80 -9.99 -4.09
CA THR A 83 -2.95 -9.32 -4.70
C THR A 83 -2.56 -7.93 -5.20
N PRO A 84 -2.72 -7.63 -6.51
CA PRO A 84 -2.45 -6.28 -7.04
C PRO A 84 -3.35 -5.21 -6.38
N LEU A 85 -2.84 -4.00 -6.22
CA LEU A 85 -3.63 -2.87 -5.69
C LEU A 85 -4.86 -2.56 -6.56
N THR A 86 -4.78 -2.84 -7.87
CA THR A 86 -5.90 -2.72 -8.80
C THR A 86 -7.05 -3.67 -8.48
N ILE A 87 -6.76 -4.84 -7.92
CA ILE A 87 -7.78 -5.79 -7.43
C ILE A 87 -8.38 -5.30 -6.13
N LEU A 88 -7.57 -4.79 -5.18
CA LEU A 88 -8.11 -4.18 -3.96
C LEU A 88 -9.06 -3.02 -4.29
N ARG A 89 -8.68 -2.15 -5.24
CA ARG A 89 -9.51 -1.04 -5.72
C ARG A 89 -10.85 -1.48 -6.32
N SER A 90 -10.96 -2.69 -6.86
CA SER A 90 -12.22 -3.21 -7.42
C SER A 90 -13.06 -4.01 -6.42
N MET A 91 -12.50 -4.37 -5.25
CA MET A 91 -13.24 -5.07 -4.21
C MET A 91 -14.33 -4.18 -3.59
N LYS A 92 -15.36 -4.81 -3.04
CA LYS A 92 -16.47 -4.10 -2.42
C LYS A 92 -16.11 -3.47 -1.07
N HIS A 93 -15.31 -4.17 -0.26
CA HIS A 93 -14.96 -3.74 1.09
C HIS A 93 -13.46 -3.94 1.32
N VAL A 94 -12.74 -2.84 1.52
CA VAL A 94 -11.31 -2.85 1.86
C VAL A 94 -11.11 -1.90 3.03
N ILE A 95 -10.73 -2.46 4.17
CA ILE A 95 -10.54 -1.76 5.42
C ILE A 95 -9.03 -1.55 5.61
N GLY A 96 -8.60 -0.29 5.53
CA GLY A 96 -7.26 0.12 5.91
C GLY A 96 -7.18 0.37 7.42
N VAL A 97 -6.20 -0.20 8.08
CA VAL A 97 -5.92 0.07 9.50
C VAL A 97 -4.53 0.68 9.62
N ALA A 98 -4.47 1.96 9.96
CA ALA A 98 -3.22 2.70 10.11
C ALA A 98 -3.42 3.97 10.93
N GLY A 99 -2.37 4.40 11.62
CA GLY A 99 -2.36 5.61 12.44
C GLY A 99 -0.94 6.14 12.63
N GLY A 100 -0.85 7.34 13.18
CA GLY A 100 0.38 8.11 13.40
C GLY A 100 0.64 9.20 12.35
N THR A 101 1.07 10.37 12.82
CA THR A 101 1.38 11.56 12.01
C THR A 101 2.52 11.33 11.01
N GLN A 102 3.37 10.33 11.23
CA GLN A 102 4.40 9.91 10.29
C GLN A 102 3.85 9.18 9.04
N LYS A 103 2.55 8.87 9.00
CA LYS A 103 1.90 8.15 7.89
C LYS A 103 0.87 8.98 7.13
N ILE A 104 0.74 10.28 7.40
CA ILE A 104 -0.31 11.11 6.78
C ILE A 104 -0.28 11.03 5.25
N ASP A 105 0.89 11.20 4.63
CA ASP A 105 0.99 11.16 3.17
C ASP A 105 0.66 9.77 2.59
N ALA A 106 1.07 8.70 3.27
CA ALA A 106 0.74 7.33 2.90
C ALA A 106 -0.78 7.07 2.96
N ILE A 107 -1.40 7.44 4.08
CA ILE A 107 -2.84 7.22 4.29
C ILE A 107 -3.64 8.09 3.30
N TYR A 108 -3.23 9.34 3.09
CA TYR A 108 -3.86 10.24 2.14
C TYR A 108 -3.77 9.72 0.70
N GLY A 109 -2.59 9.26 0.26
CA GLY A 109 -2.42 8.63 -1.04
C GLY A 109 -3.27 7.37 -1.22
N ALA A 110 -3.40 6.54 -0.18
CA ALA A 110 -4.25 5.36 -0.20
C ALA A 110 -5.74 5.69 -0.40
N LEU A 111 -6.21 6.74 0.27
CA LEU A 111 -7.56 7.26 0.15
C LEU A 111 -7.82 7.86 -1.25
N LYS A 112 -6.93 8.74 -1.74
CA LYS A 112 -7.04 9.33 -3.08
C LYS A 112 -7.02 8.27 -4.19
N GLY A 113 -6.15 7.26 -4.06
CA GLY A 113 -6.04 6.13 -4.98
C GLY A 113 -7.20 5.13 -4.92
N LYS A 114 -8.11 5.30 -3.95
CA LYS A 114 -9.25 4.40 -3.67
C LYS A 114 -8.82 2.96 -3.45
N PHE A 115 -7.63 2.75 -2.91
CA PHE A 115 -7.13 1.40 -2.58
C PHE A 115 -7.81 0.85 -1.32
N ILE A 116 -8.35 1.73 -0.48
CA ILE A 116 -9.15 1.42 0.69
C ILE A 116 -10.50 2.13 0.60
N HIS A 117 -11.52 1.54 1.21
CA HIS A 117 -12.90 2.05 1.24
C HIS A 117 -13.32 2.50 2.64
N THR A 118 -12.71 1.91 3.66
CA THR A 118 -12.91 2.26 5.07
C THR A 118 -11.54 2.44 5.71
N LEU A 119 -11.38 3.49 6.52
CA LEU A 119 -10.17 3.71 7.31
C LEU A 119 -10.51 3.57 8.80
N ILE A 120 -9.71 2.77 9.51
CA ILE A 120 -9.64 2.74 10.97
C ILE A 120 -8.33 3.40 11.38
N THR A 121 -8.41 4.49 12.14
CA THR A 121 -7.26 5.32 12.54
C THR A 121 -7.51 5.99 13.88
N ASP A 122 -6.48 6.64 14.43
CA ASP A 122 -6.57 7.46 15.65
C ASP A 122 -7.03 8.90 15.36
N GLU A 123 -7.48 9.60 16.41
CA GLU A 123 -8.05 10.96 16.30
C GLU A 123 -7.06 11.96 15.69
N GLU A 124 -5.81 11.95 16.11
CA GLU A 124 -4.78 12.88 15.64
C GLU A 124 -4.52 12.70 14.13
N THR A 125 -4.46 11.45 13.68
CA THR A 125 -4.32 11.10 12.27
C THR A 125 -5.53 11.55 11.46
N ALA A 126 -6.75 11.30 11.94
CA ALA A 126 -7.97 11.72 11.27
C ALA A 126 -8.03 13.24 11.10
N LEU A 127 -7.74 14.01 12.15
CA LEU A 127 -7.71 15.47 12.09
C LEU A 127 -6.65 16.00 11.14
N SER A 128 -5.48 15.36 11.09
CA SER A 128 -4.39 15.74 10.19
C SER A 128 -4.76 15.51 8.72
N LEU A 129 -5.46 14.40 8.41
CA LEU A 129 -5.97 14.12 7.07
C LEU A 129 -7.01 15.15 6.62
N LEU A 130 -7.92 15.56 7.51
CA LEU A 130 -8.92 16.60 7.20
C LEU A 130 -8.28 17.95 6.88
N ARG A 131 -7.24 18.36 7.63
CA ARG A 131 -6.49 19.59 7.33
C ARG A 131 -5.82 19.50 5.96
N LYS A 132 -5.16 18.38 5.66
CA LYS A 132 -4.46 18.17 4.38
C LYS A 132 -5.40 18.24 3.18
N GLU A 133 -6.61 17.69 3.27
CA GLU A 133 -7.62 17.81 2.19
C GLU A 133 -8.07 19.26 2.00
N GLY A 134 -8.21 20.04 3.08
CA GLY A 134 -8.58 21.46 3.00
C GLY A 134 -7.51 22.37 2.38
N ASP A 135 -6.25 21.95 2.44
CA ASP A 135 -5.10 22.68 1.87
C ASP A 135 -4.80 22.28 0.41
N SER A 136 -5.44 21.22 -0.12
CA SER A 136 -5.23 20.66 -1.47
C SER A 136 -6.18 21.26 -2.51
#